data_AF-A0A7V2DYJ3-F1
#
_entry.id   AF-A0A7V2DYJ3-F1
#
_cell.length_a   1.000
_cell.length_b   1.000
_cell.length_c   1.000
_cell.angle_alpha   90.00
_cell.angle_beta   90.00
_cell.angle_gamma   90.00
#
_symmetry.space_group_name_H-M   'P 1'
#
loop_
_entity.id
_entity.type
_entity.pdbx_description
1 polymer ?
#
loop_
_entity_poly.entity_id
_entity_poly.type
_entity_poly.pdbx_seq_one_letter_code
_entity_poly.pdbx_strand_id
1 'polypeptide(L)'
;MGERTILVCDVCGEPAAETVTIRVGRRNLVKDLCATHVAELVKGARRPRPGRRKGTVAKAETARKTAAKRSASTRGRRGATRSAAAG
;
A
#
# COMPACT_ATOMS: atom_id res chain seq x y z
N MET A 1 -2.87 -38.07 3.85
CA MET A 1 -4.13 -37.35 4.12
C MET A 1 -3.78 -35.88 4.23
N GLY A 2 -4.47 -35.00 3.50
CA GLY A 2 -4.23 -33.56 3.55
C GLY A 2 -5.47 -32.89 4.11
N GLU A 3 -5.33 -32.23 5.25
CA GLU A 3 -6.33 -31.28 5.74
C GLU A 3 -6.37 -30.07 4.80
N ARG A 4 -7.57 -29.69 4.36
CA ARG A 4 -7.79 -28.51 3.53
C ARG A 4 -8.53 -27.48 4.37
N THR A 5 -7.84 -26.41 4.76
CA THR A 5 -8.45 -25.23 5.39
C THR A 5 -9.00 -24.31 4.31
N ILE A 6 -10.29 -24.00 4.39
CA ILE A 6 -10.98 -23.09 3.46
C ILE A 6 -11.43 -21.88 4.26
N LEU A 7 -11.16 -20.67 3.73
CA LEU A 7 -11.71 -19.44 4.29
C LEU A 7 -13.19 -19.34 3.94
N VAL A 8 -14.00 -18.99 4.94
CA VAL A 8 -15.46 -18.99 4.85
C VAL A 8 -15.98 -17.58 5.07
N CYS A 9 -17.01 -17.20 4.32
CA CYS A 9 -17.65 -15.91 4.46
C CYS A 9 -18.31 -15.76 5.83
N ASP A 10 -17.94 -14.72 6.55
CA ASP A 10 -18.44 -14.37 7.88
C ASP A 10 -19.95 -14.02 7.92
N VAL A 11 -20.64 -14.01 6.77
CA VAL A 11 -22.05 -13.61 6.68
C VAL A 11 -22.94 -14.79 6.30
N CYS A 12 -22.60 -15.52 5.24
CA CYS A 12 -23.45 -16.58 4.69
C CYS A 12 -22.84 -17.98 4.71
N GLY A 13 -21.57 -18.15 5.11
CA GLY A 13 -20.93 -19.47 5.14
C GLY A 13 -20.45 -19.99 3.79
N GLU A 14 -20.60 -19.23 2.69
CA GLU A 14 -20.00 -19.57 1.39
C GLU A 14 -18.47 -19.41 1.42
N PRO A 15 -17.71 -20.04 0.49
CA PRO A 15 -16.27 -19.80 0.39
C PRO A 15 -15.96 -18.31 0.23
N ALA A 16 -15.04 -17.81 1.06
CA ALA A 16 -14.62 -16.42 0.99
C ALA A 16 -13.83 -16.17 -0.30
N ALA A 17 -14.14 -15.05 -0.96
CA ALA A 17 -13.43 -14.57 -2.13
C ALA A 17 -12.36 -13.53 -1.76
N GLU A 18 -12.66 -12.66 -0.79
CA GLU A 18 -11.77 -11.60 -0.35
C GLU A 18 -11.78 -11.41 1.17
N THR A 19 -10.62 -11.10 1.72
CA THR A 19 -10.45 -10.61 3.09
C THR A 19 -10.42 -9.08 3.06
N VAL A 20 -11.41 -8.43 3.67
CA VAL A 20 -11.53 -6.96 3.73
C VAL A 20 -11.13 -6.44 5.11
N THR A 21 -10.44 -5.29 5.13
CA THR A 21 -10.19 -4.53 6.36
C THR A 21 -11.13 -3.33 6.42
N ILE A 22 -11.92 -3.23 7.48
CA ILE A 22 -12.91 -2.18 7.68
C ILE A 22 -12.49 -1.33 8.88
N ARG A 23 -12.52 -0.01 8.72
CA ARG A 23 -12.27 0.93 9.82
C ARG A 23 -13.59 1.35 10.46
N VAL A 24 -13.77 1.01 11.74
CA VAL A 24 -14.93 1.42 12.54
C VAL A 24 -14.44 2.30 13.69
N GLY A 25 -14.72 3.61 13.60
CA GLY A 25 -14.18 4.60 14.53
C GLY A 25 -12.64 4.62 14.54
N ARG A 26 -12.05 4.25 15.69
CA ARG A 26 -10.58 4.20 15.89
C ARG A 26 -9.99 2.80 15.69
N ARG A 27 -10.81 1.78 15.39
CA ARG A 27 -10.37 0.40 15.26
C ARG A 27 -10.41 -0.07 13.81
N ASN A 28 -9.51 -0.98 13.48
CA ASN A 28 -9.56 -1.75 12.25
C ASN A 28 -10.10 -3.14 12.60
N LEU A 29 -11.02 -3.64 11.78
CA LEU A 29 -11.60 -4.97 11.86
C LEU A 29 -11.31 -5.68 10.53
N VAL A 30 -11.23 -7.00 10.57
CA VAL A 30 -11.02 -7.84 9.39
C VAL A 30 -12.23 -8.73 9.21
N LYS A 31 -12.67 -8.93 7.96
CA LYS A 31 -13.73 -9.87 7.60
C LYS A 31 -13.37 -10.64 6.34
N ASP A 32 -13.76 -11.89 6.28
CA ASP A 32 -13.71 -12.73 5.08
C ASP A 32 -15.09 -12.76 4.44
N LEU A 33 -15.19 -12.38 3.16
CA LEU A 33 -16.47 -12.19 2.47
C LEU A 33 -16.49 -12.90 1.11
N CYS A 34 -17.65 -13.45 0.74
CA CYS A 34 -17.89 -13.92 -0.62
C CYS A 34 -18.14 -12.72 -1.58
N ALA A 35 -18.02 -12.95 -2.89
CA ALA A 35 -18.08 -11.89 -3.89
C ALA A 35 -19.36 -11.04 -3.82
N THR A 36 -20.50 -11.65 -3.51
CA THR A 36 -21.79 -10.96 -3.34
C THR A 36 -21.73 -9.93 -2.20
N HIS A 37 -21.26 -10.33 -1.03
CA HIS A 37 -21.17 -9.44 0.13
C HIS A 37 -20.07 -8.38 -0.01
N VAL A 38 -19.00 -8.66 -0.78
CA VAL A 38 -18.03 -7.63 -1.16
C VAL A 38 -18.71 -6.56 -2.03
N ALA A 39 -19.51 -6.98 -3.02
CA ALA A 39 -20.23 -6.05 -3.88
C ALA A 39 -21.23 -5.19 -3.09
N GLU A 40 -21.95 -5.79 -2.14
CA GLU A 40 -22.84 -5.06 -1.23
C GLU A 40 -22.08 -4.07 -0.34
N LEU A 41 -20.94 -4.47 0.23
CA LEU A 41 -20.12 -3.62 1.08
C LEU A 41 -19.59 -2.39 0.33
N VAL A 42 -19.19 -2.55 -0.94
CA VAL A 42 -18.63 -1.47 -1.76
C VAL A 42 -19.73 -0.65 -2.44
N LYS A 43 -20.98 -1.13 -2.47
CA LYS A 43 -22.11 -0.41 -3.08
C LYS A 43 -22.32 0.94 -2.38
N GLY A 44 -22.13 2.03 -3.13
CA GLY A 44 -22.22 3.39 -2.59
C GLY A 44 -21.02 3.82 -1.75
N ALA A 45 -20.01 2.96 -1.56
CA ALA A 45 -18.78 3.32 -0.90
C ALA A 45 -17.97 4.28 -1.79
N ARG A 46 -17.52 5.38 -1.19
CA ARG A 46 -16.62 6.33 -1.85
C ARG A 46 -15.18 6.02 -1.46
N ARG A 47 -14.27 6.12 -2.43
CA ARG A 47 -12.84 6.08 -2.12
C ARG A 47 -12.50 7.22 -1.15
N PRO A 48 -11.75 6.95 -0.07
CA PRO A 48 -11.19 8.02 0.73
C PRO A 48 -10.46 8.99 -0.19
N ARG A 49 -10.82 10.28 -0.12
CA ARG A 49 -10.09 11.29 -0.89
C ARG A 49 -8.62 11.19 -0.46
N PRO A 50 -7.66 11.05 -1.39
CA PRO A 50 -6.25 11.14 -1.05
C PRO A 50 -6.01 12.52 -0.45
N GLY A 51 -5.99 12.57 0.88
CA GLY A 51 -5.90 13.78 1.66
C GLY A 51 -4.45 13.99 2.08
N ARG A 52 -3.93 15.17 1.72
CA ARG A 52 -2.68 15.78 2.18
C ARG A 52 -2.29 15.26 3.57
N ARG A 53 -1.03 14.86 3.75
CA ARG A 53 -0.43 14.52 5.05
C ARG A 53 -1.05 15.43 6.12
N LYS A 54 -1.58 14.84 7.21
CA LYS A 54 -1.98 15.62 8.38
C LYS A 54 -0.78 16.50 8.72
N GLY A 55 -0.86 17.79 8.42
CA GLY A 55 0.14 18.73 8.85
C GLY A 55 0.07 18.67 10.36
N THR A 56 1.08 18.10 11.00
CA THR A 56 1.43 18.58 12.33
C THR A 56 1.51 20.09 12.15
N VAL A 57 0.69 20.85 12.87
CA VAL A 57 0.88 22.30 12.95
C VAL A 57 2.18 22.48 13.74
N ALA A 58 3.32 22.24 13.07
CA ALA A 58 4.58 22.71 13.52
C ALA A 58 4.44 24.22 13.41
N LYS A 59 4.32 24.87 14.56
CA LYS A 59 4.52 26.30 14.71
C LYS A 59 5.78 26.61 13.91
N ALA A 60 5.64 27.36 12.81
CA ALA A 60 6.77 27.70 11.97
C ALA A 60 7.65 28.67 12.75
N GLU A 61 8.58 28.12 13.52
CA GLU A 61 9.69 28.91 14.02
C GLU A 61 10.64 29.10 12.83
N THR A 62 10.64 30.33 12.32
CA THR A 62 11.57 30.81 11.30
C THR A 62 13.02 30.56 11.74
N ALA A 63 13.72 29.62 11.09
CA ALA A 63 15.17 29.59 11.15
C ALA A 63 15.81 28.96 9.90
N ARG A 64 16.19 29.86 8.99
CA ARG A 64 17.34 29.86 8.06
C ARG A 64 17.50 28.72 7.04
N LYS A 65 17.37 29.14 5.76
CA LYS A 65 17.93 28.50 4.57
C LYS A 65 19.45 28.35 4.72
N THR A 66 19.94 27.12 4.78
CA THR A 66 21.28 26.77 4.29
C THR A 66 21.10 25.81 3.12
N ALA A 67 21.22 26.36 1.91
CA ALA A 67 21.26 25.61 0.68
C ALA A 67 22.59 24.85 0.60
N ALA A 68 22.59 23.56 0.92
CA ALA A 68 23.70 22.67 0.56
C ALA A 68 23.47 22.13 -0.85
N LYS A 69 24.13 22.75 -1.84
CA LYS A 69 24.29 22.20 -3.19
C LYS A 69 24.87 20.78 -3.10
N ARG A 70 24.12 19.76 -3.53
CA ARG A 70 24.72 18.52 -4.06
C ARG A 70 24.50 18.53 -5.57
N SER A 71 25.60 18.80 -6.28
CA SER A 71 25.72 18.84 -7.73
C SER A 71 25.29 17.51 -8.35
N ALA A 72 24.50 17.60 -9.42
CA ALA A 72 24.24 16.50 -10.33
C ALA A 72 25.57 15.99 -10.92
N SER A 73 25.88 14.72 -10.70
CA SER A 73 26.92 13.99 -11.43
C SER A 73 26.23 12.97 -12.34
N THR A 74 25.79 13.45 -13.50
CA THR A 74 25.56 12.61 -14.67
C THR A 74 26.91 12.30 -15.32
N ARG A 75 27.52 11.18 -14.92
CA ARG A 75 28.56 10.46 -15.67
C ARG A 75 28.02 9.03 -15.74
N GLY A 76 27.42 8.58 -16.83
CA GLY A 76 27.99 8.54 -18.16
C GLY A 76 28.18 7.07 -18.50
N ARG A 77 27.31 6.56 -19.38
CA ARG A 77 27.32 5.25 -20.03
C ARG A 77 28.75 4.77 -20.33
N ARG A 78 29.11 3.55 -19.92
CA ARG A 78 30.03 2.61 -20.60
C ARG A 78 30.19 1.36 -19.74
N GLY A 79 29.44 0.32 -20.08
CA GLY A 79 29.56 -1.00 -19.45
C GLY A 79 28.77 -2.06 -20.20
N ALA A 80 28.57 -1.88 -21.50
CA ALA A 80 28.14 -2.94 -22.39
C ALA A 80 29.36 -3.33 -23.25
N THR A 81 29.68 -4.62 -23.20
CA THR A 81 30.51 -5.41 -24.13
C THR A 81 31.98 -5.01 -24.30
N ARG A 82 32.86 -5.86 -23.76
CA ARG A 82 33.91 -6.57 -24.51
C ARG A 82 34.41 -7.77 -23.70
N SER A 83 34.09 -8.95 -24.21
CA SER A 83 34.71 -10.24 -23.87
C SER A 83 36.23 -10.20 -24.10
N ALA A 84 36.99 -10.94 -23.29
CA ALA A 84 38.04 -11.89 -23.71
C ALA A 84 39.11 -12.11 -22.62
N ALA A 85 39.40 -13.39 -22.35
CA ALA A 85 40.65 -13.98 -21.87
C ALA A 85 41.12 -13.71 -20.42
N ALA A 86 41.05 -14.75 -19.57
CA ALA A 86 42.21 -15.47 -18.99
C ALA A 86 41.77 -16.24 -17.71
N GLY A 87 42.04 -17.54 -17.70
CA GLY A 87 41.72 -18.48 -16.62
C GLY A 87 41.39 -19.84 -17.19
#